data_AF-A0A4P7ZC31-F1
#
_entry.id   AF-A0A4P7ZC31-F1
#
_cell.length_a   1.000
_cell.length_b   1.000
_cell.length_c   1.000
_cell.angle_alpha   90.00
_cell.angle_beta   90.00
_cell.angle_gamma   90.00
#
_symmetry.space_group_name_H-M   'P 1'
#
loop_
_entity.id
_entity.type
_entity.pdbx_description
1 polymer ?
#
loop_
_entity_poly.entity_id
_entity_poly.type
_entity_poly.pdbx_seq_one_letter_code
_entity_poly.pdbx_strand_id
1 'polypeptide(L)'
;MTNKFAEDFRDLNRHMLLLLQRVAQEDLGEATARFGVTRAFAEDIRDVSISKLQEMASESLCLFQPRPMMPDALEKGEAPSKQLALLRSVSVRQG
;
A
#
# COMPACT_ATOMS: atom_id res chain seq x y z
N MET A 1 14.34 9.55 -24.58
CA MET A 1 12.97 9.64 -24.05
C MET A 1 12.89 8.77 -22.81
N THR A 2 13.12 9.36 -21.65
CA THR A 2 12.82 8.71 -20.37
C THR A 2 11.32 8.41 -20.37
N ASN A 3 10.99 7.12 -20.24
CA ASN A 3 9.62 6.65 -20.30
C ASN A 3 8.93 7.10 -19.01
N LYS A 4 8.32 8.29 -19.02
CA LYS A 4 7.67 8.93 -17.87
C LYS A 4 6.76 7.97 -17.10
N PHE A 5 6.07 7.09 -17.81
CA PHE A 5 5.25 6.03 -17.21
C PHE A 5 6.04 5.06 -16.33
N ALA A 6 7.24 4.67 -16.75
CA ALA A 6 8.11 3.80 -15.94
C ALA A 6 8.63 4.53 -14.70
N GLU A 7 8.81 5.84 -14.76
CA GLU A 7 9.15 6.66 -13.59
C GLU A 7 7.98 6.74 -12.61
N ASP A 8 6.77 7.00 -13.12
CA ASP A 8 5.54 7.04 -12.32
C ASP A 8 5.28 5.69 -11.60
N PHE A 9 5.50 4.55 -12.27
CA PHE A 9 5.36 3.23 -11.64
C PHE A 9 6.41 2.99 -10.56
N ARG A 10 7.66 3.42 -10.77
CA ARG A 10 8.72 3.26 -9.77
C ARG A 10 8.43 4.09 -8.52
N ASP A 11 7.98 5.32 -8.70
CA ASP A 11 7.60 6.18 -7.58
C ASP A 11 6.39 5.62 -6.83
N LEU A 12 5.38 5.13 -7.54
CA LEU A 12 4.23 4.47 -6.93
C LEU A 12 4.64 3.24 -6.14
N ASN A 13 5.42 2.33 -6.74
CA ASN A 13 5.91 1.11 -6.10
C ASN A 13 6.71 1.43 -4.84
N ARG A 14 7.58 2.43 -4.91
CA ARG A 14 8.37 2.88 -3.75
C ARG A 14 7.47 3.35 -2.61
N HIS A 15 6.48 4.21 -2.89
CA HIS A 15 5.58 4.69 -1.86
C HIS A 15 4.77 3.55 -1.25
N MET A 16 4.25 2.65 -2.07
CA MET A 16 3.46 1.51 -1.61
C MET A 16 4.26 0.55 -0.74
N LEU A 17 5.52 0.24 -1.11
CA LEU A 17 6.41 -0.61 -0.31
C LEU A 17 6.77 0.02 1.04
N LEU A 18 7.03 1.33 1.08
CA LEU A 18 7.32 2.04 2.33
C LEU A 18 6.09 2.07 3.26
N LEU A 19 4.90 2.29 2.70
CA LEU A 19 3.65 2.24 3.47
C LEU A 19 3.36 0.82 3.97
N LEU A 20 3.54 -0.20 3.12
CA LEU A 20 3.39 -1.60 3.51
C LEU A 20 4.33 -1.94 4.67
N GLN A 21 5.61 -1.60 4.56
CA GLN A 21 6.58 -1.82 5.63
C GLN A 21 6.15 -1.16 6.93
N ARG A 22 5.72 0.12 6.87
CA ARG A 22 5.32 0.84 8.07
C ARG A 22 4.12 0.20 8.77
N VAL A 23 3.11 -0.21 8.00
CA VAL A 23 1.94 -0.90 8.56
C VAL A 23 2.32 -2.29 9.07
N ALA A 24 3.17 -3.03 8.36
CA ALA A 24 3.63 -4.37 8.77
C ALA A 24 4.47 -4.35 10.07
N GLN A 25 5.16 -3.25 10.36
CA GLN A 25 5.88 -3.04 11.63
C GLN A 25 4.93 -2.84 12.83
N GLU A 26 3.71 -2.35 12.58
CA GLU A 26 2.70 -2.11 13.62
C GLU A 26 1.75 -3.32 13.75
N ASP A 27 1.22 -3.81 12.63
CA ASP A 27 0.29 -4.93 12.56
C ASP A 27 0.33 -5.65 11.19
N LEU A 28 0.78 -6.91 11.20
CA LEU A 28 0.84 -7.75 10.00
C LEU A 28 -0.55 -8.09 9.43
N GLY A 29 -1.55 -8.26 10.29
CA GLY A 29 -2.93 -8.51 9.88
C GLY A 29 -3.47 -7.32 9.10
N GLU A 30 -3.28 -6.11 9.61
CA GLU A 30 -3.69 -4.89 8.91
C GLU A 30 -2.92 -4.68 7.60
N ALA A 31 -1.63 -5.00 7.55
CA ALA A 31 -0.84 -4.96 6.33
C ALA A 31 -1.40 -5.89 5.24
N THR A 32 -1.67 -7.16 5.58
CA THR A 32 -2.27 -8.11 4.62
C THR A 32 -3.66 -7.65 4.17
N ALA A 33 -4.48 -7.15 5.11
CA ALA A 33 -5.82 -6.67 4.82
C ALA A 33 -5.86 -5.35 4.04
N ARG A 34 -4.89 -4.44 4.18
CA ARG A 34 -4.83 -3.14 3.47
C ARG A 34 -4.15 -3.22 2.11
N PHE A 35 -3.17 -4.10 1.96
CA PHE A 35 -2.38 -4.18 0.74
C PHE A 35 -2.73 -5.40 -0.11
N GLY A 36 -3.56 -6.33 0.40
CA GLY A 36 -3.95 -7.53 -0.33
C GLY A 36 -2.79 -8.48 -0.58
N VAL A 37 -1.79 -8.46 0.29
CA VAL A 37 -0.58 -9.28 0.21
C VAL A 37 -0.67 -10.49 1.14
N THR A 38 0.14 -11.52 0.88
CA THR A 38 0.24 -12.66 1.80
C THR A 38 0.94 -12.24 3.09
N ARG A 39 0.67 -13.00 4.17
CA ARG A 39 1.34 -12.77 5.46
C ARG A 39 2.86 -12.92 5.36
N ALA A 40 3.33 -13.94 4.65
CA ALA A 40 4.75 -14.16 4.42
C ALA A 40 5.40 -12.95 3.75
N PHE A 41 4.77 -12.38 2.71
CA PHE A 41 5.29 -11.19 2.05
C PHE A 41 5.31 -9.96 2.98
N ALA A 42 4.27 -9.76 3.79
CA ALA A 42 4.25 -8.68 4.77
C ALA A 42 5.36 -8.83 5.84
N GLU A 43 5.61 -10.07 6.28
CA GLU A 43 6.71 -10.40 7.21
C GLU A 43 8.07 -10.12 6.58
N ASP A 44 8.28 -10.52 5.33
CA ASP A 44 9.51 -10.24 4.59
C ASP A 44 9.75 -8.72 4.48
N ILE A 45 8.73 -7.95 4.09
CA ILE A 45 8.85 -6.50 3.90
C ILE A 45 9.09 -5.74 5.21
N ARG A 46 8.60 -6.25 6.35
CA ARG A 46 8.69 -5.58 7.66
C ARG A 46 10.12 -5.18 8.03
N ASP A 47 11.08 -6.04 7.72
CA ASP A 47 12.47 -5.92 8.19
C ASP A 47 13.47 -5.59 7.06
N VAL A 48 12.99 -5.39 5.82
CA VAL A 48 13.84 -5.07 4.66
C VAL A 48 14.41 -3.64 4.75
N SER A 49 15.66 -3.45 4.36
CA SER A 49 16.27 -2.11 4.35
C SER A 49 15.62 -1.18 3.32
N ILE A 50 15.59 0.12 3.60
CA ILE A 50 15.02 1.13 2.67
C ILE A 50 15.69 1.06 1.30
N SER A 51 17.02 0.88 1.25
CA SER A 51 17.76 0.74 -0.02
C SER A 51 17.30 -0.46 -0.83
N LYS A 52 16.99 -1.59 -0.16
CA LYS A 52 16.48 -2.78 -0.84
C LYS A 52 15.04 -2.61 -1.31
N LEU A 53 14.19 -1.90 -0.55
CA LEU A 53 12.84 -1.53 -1.00
C LEU A 53 12.88 -0.63 -2.24
N GLN A 54 13.84 0.29 -2.32
CA GLN A 54 14.04 1.14 -3.51
C GLN A 54 14.48 0.33 -4.73
N GLU A 55 15.32 -0.69 -4.54
CA GLU A 55 15.71 -1.62 -5.60
C GLU A 55 14.49 -2.42 -6.10
N MET A 56 13.66 -2.96 -5.20
CA MET A 56 12.43 -3.66 -5.55
C MET A 56 11.43 -2.75 -6.28
N ALA A 57 11.36 -1.48 -5.88
CA ALA A 57 10.52 -0.49 -6.54
C ALA A 57 10.96 -0.16 -7.97
N SER A 58 12.22 -0.43 -8.33
CA SER A 58 12.77 -0.11 -9.65
C SER A 58 12.22 -1.01 -10.77
N GLU A 59 11.51 -2.08 -10.42
CA GLU A 59 10.81 -2.95 -11.36
C GLU A 59 9.77 -2.15 -12.18
N SER A 60 9.72 -2.41 -13.48
CA SER A 60 8.88 -1.66 -14.44
C SER A 60 7.40 -2.07 -14.42
N LEU A 61 6.98 -2.87 -13.44
CA LEU A 61 5.62 -3.38 -13.28
C LEU A 61 5.03 -2.88 -11.96
N CYS A 62 3.73 -2.59 -11.96
CA CYS A 62 3.03 -2.24 -10.74
C CYS A 62 2.98 -3.44 -9.79
N LEU A 63 3.59 -3.33 -8.62
CA LEU A 63 3.67 -4.43 -7.63
C LEU A 63 2.34 -4.70 -6.94
N PHE A 64 1.44 -3.71 -6.95
CA PHE A 64 0.15 -3.79 -6.27
C PHE A 64 -0.97 -3.70 -7.29
N GLN A 65 -1.86 -4.68 -7.27
CA GLN A 65 -3.05 -4.64 -8.11
C GLN A 65 -4.14 -3.76 -7.46
N PRO A 66 -4.86 -2.95 -8.24
CA PRO A 66 -6.03 -2.25 -7.74
C PRO A 66 -7.02 -3.30 -7.24
N ARG A 67 -7.47 -3.15 -5.99
CA ARG A 67 -8.52 -4.03 -5.51
C ARG A 67 -9.82 -3.68 -6.22
N PRO A 68 -10.53 -4.66 -6.78
CA PRO A 68 -11.79 -4.40 -7.44
C PRO A 68 -12.73 -3.78 -6.40
N MET A 69 -13.01 -2.49 -6.57
CA MET A 69 -14.15 -1.88 -5.91
C MET A 69 -15.37 -2.54 -6.53
N MET A 70 -16.31 -3.00 -5.71
CA MET A 70 -17.60 -3.48 -6.21
C MET A 70 -18.16 -2.39 -7.14
N PRO A 71 -18.62 -2.73 -8.37
CA PRO A 71 -19.07 -1.74 -9.35
C PRO A 71 -20.06 -0.71 -8.77
N ASP A 72 -20.95 -1.18 -7.90
CA ASP A 72 -21.96 -0.36 -7.21
C ASP A 72 -21.35 0.75 -6.32
N ALA A 73 -20.15 0.56 -5.77
CA ALA A 73 -19.47 1.54 -4.91
C ALA A 73 -18.85 2.69 -5.71
N LEU A 74 -18.42 2.42 -6.95
CA LEU A 74 -17.87 3.43 -7.86
C LEU A 74 -18.98 4.33 -8.41
N GLU A 75 -20.15 3.75 -8.73
CA GLU A 75 -21.29 4.51 -9.27
C GLU A 75 -21.96 5.42 -8.24
N LYS A 76 -21.92 5.07 -6.95
CA LYS A 76 -22.55 5.87 -5.87
C LYS A 76 -21.66 6.98 -5.31
N GLY A 77 -20.41 7.09 -5.75
CA GLY A 77 -19.45 8.03 -5.16
C GLY A 77 -19.20 7.77 -3.66
N GLU A 78 -19.55 6.57 -3.18
CA GLU A 78 -19.31 6.17 -1.81
C GLU A 78 -17.83 5.84 -1.68
N ALA A 79 -17.03 6.85 -1.32
CA ALA A 79 -15.68 6.64 -0.83
C ALA A 79 -15.72 5.47 0.17
N PRO A 80 -14.76 4.53 0.15
CA PRO A 80 -14.76 3.34 0.99
C PRO A 80 -14.71 3.74 2.47
N SER A 81 -15.89 4.03 3.00
CA SER A 81 -16.12 4.76 4.24
C SER A 81 -15.72 3.93 5.44
N LYS A 82 -15.68 2.60 5.28
CA LYS A 82 -15.17 1.67 6.30
C LYS A 82 -13.64 1.75 6.47
N GLN A 83 -12.88 2.04 5.41
CA GLN A 83 -11.42 2.22 5.52
C GLN A 83 -11.04 3.63 6.00
N LEU A 84 -11.82 4.66 5.62
CA LEU A 84 -11.65 6.02 6.15
C LEU A 84 -12.08 6.16 7.62
N ALA A 85 -13.06 5.37 8.08
CA ALA A 85 -13.46 5.33 9.49
C ALA A 85 -12.32 4.82 10.39
N LEU A 86 -11.55 3.84 9.93
CA LEU A 86 -10.37 3.34 10.65
C LEU A 86 -9.29 4.42 10.77
N LEU A 87 -9.01 5.17 9.70
CA LEU A 87 -8.06 6.30 9.74
C LEU A 87 -8.49 7.43 10.68
N ARG A 88 -9.81 7.72 10.77
CA ARG A 88 -10.33 8.69 11.74
C ARG A 88 -10.22 8.22 13.19
N SER A 89 -10.34 6.91 13.45
CA SER A 89 -10.19 6.37 14.81
C SER A 89 -8.75 6.37 15.33
N VAL A 90 -7.75 6.41 14.44
CA VAL A 90 -6.32 6.54 14.82
C VAL A 90 -5.96 8.00 15.14
N SER A 91 -6.69 8.98 14.59
CA SER A 91 -6.42 10.41 14.82
C SER A 91 -6.97 10.98 16.14
N VAL A 92 -7.66 10.17 16.98
CA VAL A 92 -8.24 10.61 18.27
C VAL A 92 -7.49 10.00 19.47
N ARG A 93 -6.21 9.68 19.30
CA ARG A 93 -5.30 9.35 20.42
C ARG A 93 -3.97 10.10 20.33
N GLN A 94 -4.01 11.42 20.17
CA GLN A 94 -3.05 12.31 20.83
C GLN A 94 -3.85 13.47 21.43
N GLY A 95 -3.58 13.74 22.71
CA GLY A 95 -4.28 14.73 23.52
C GLY A 95 -3.95 16.17 23.17
#